data_AF-A0A6B0XNS5-F1
#
_entry.id   AF-A0A6B0XNS5-F1
#
_cell.length_a   1.000
_cell.length_b   1.000
_cell.length_c   1.000
_cell.angle_alpha   90.00
_cell.angle_beta   90.00
_cell.angle_gamma   90.00
#
_symmetry.space_group_name_H-M   'P 1'
#
loop_
_entity.id
_entity.type
_entity.pdbx_description
1 polymer ?
#
loop_
_entity_poly.entity_id
_entity_poly.type
_entity_poly.pdbx_seq_one_letter_code
_entity_poly.pdbx_strand_id
1 'polypeptide(L)'
;MNRIDDEPIRFYLEHQDRIREWADLEAEVCEFADRFYRSLRTDLDTALKSGRLKDDDVELFFHEEGNWPGIALRRQSWPKADEDPDVRLQWDRKDVCFAPDDLYVGVRAKRHREVFTREACPNYPGKPDSWWPVWRTIRGPSGRFWEGDGLKEYRHRVVDTVLSAWNDLAPLVDRAVGT
;
A
#
# COMPACT_ATOMS: atom_id res chain seq x y z
N MET A 1 17.50 45.26 12.20
CA MET A 1 17.61 44.50 13.46
C MET A 1 17.30 43.06 13.11
N ASN A 2 18.32 42.22 12.90
CA ASN A 2 18.14 40.84 12.41
C ASN A 2 18.53 39.88 13.53
N ARG A 3 17.67 39.78 14.54
CA ARG A 3 17.84 38.82 15.62
C ARG A 3 16.81 37.71 15.42
N ILE A 4 17.28 36.47 15.42
CA ILE A 4 16.40 35.29 15.35
C ILE A 4 16.09 34.92 16.80
N ASP A 5 14.91 35.34 17.26
CA ASP A 5 14.41 35.05 18.62
C ASP A 5 13.40 33.91 18.64
N ASP A 6 13.02 33.39 17.47
CA ASP A 6 12.13 32.24 17.34
C ASP A 6 12.83 30.97 17.84
N GLU A 7 12.29 30.39 18.91
CA GLU A 7 12.86 29.23 19.62
C GLU A 7 12.98 27.99 18.71
N PRO A 8 11.95 27.58 17.94
CA PRO A 8 12.08 26.55 16.91
C PRO A 8 13.22 26.79 15.91
N ILE A 9 13.37 28.01 15.40
CA ILE A 9 14.44 28.31 14.43
C ILE A 9 15.81 28.18 15.10
N ARG A 10 15.96 28.69 16.33
CA ARG A 10 17.20 28.55 17.10
C ARG A 10 17.53 27.10 17.38
N PHE A 11 16.57 26.29 17.82
CA PHE A 11 16.76 24.86 18.03
C PHE A 11 17.25 24.18 16.76
N TYR A 12 16.62 24.43 15.61
CA TYR A 12 17.05 23.87 14.34
C TYR A 12 18.50 24.26 14.02
N LEU A 13 18.84 25.56 14.11
CA LEU A 13 20.19 26.06 13.84
C LEU A 13 21.24 25.48 14.80
N GLU A 14 20.88 25.22 16.06
CA GLU A 14 21.77 24.60 17.06
C GLU A 14 22.00 23.10 16.80
N HIS A 15 21.07 22.41 16.13
CA HIS A 15 21.09 20.94 15.97
C HIS A 15 21.15 20.47 14.51
N GLN A 16 21.51 21.34 13.56
CA GLN A 16 21.42 21.06 12.12
C GLN A 16 22.10 19.76 11.70
N ASP A 17 23.30 19.50 12.20
CA ASP A 17 24.07 18.31 11.78
C ASP A 17 23.42 17.01 12.25
N ARG A 18 22.88 17.00 13.47
CA ARG A 18 22.16 15.83 14.01
C ARG A 18 20.82 15.62 13.32
N ILE A 19 20.13 16.69 12.97
CA ILE A 19 18.88 16.61 12.20
C ILE A 19 19.15 16.03 10.80
N ARG A 20 20.25 16.45 10.15
CA ARG A 20 20.67 15.89 8.86
C ARG A 20 21.01 14.41 8.98
N GLU A 21 21.78 14.02 10.00
CA GLU A 21 22.09 12.61 10.26
C GLU A 21 20.81 11.76 10.43
N TRP A 22 19.82 12.26 11.16
CA TRP A 22 18.54 11.57 11.31
C TRP A 22 17.73 11.51 10.02
N ALA A 23 17.75 12.56 9.21
CA ALA A 23 17.10 12.56 7.90
C ALA A 23 17.76 11.57 6.93
N ASP A 24 19.09 11.44 6.97
CA ASP A 24 19.81 10.44 6.18
C ASP A 24 19.44 9.01 6.62
N LEU A 25 19.33 8.76 7.93
CA LEU A 25 18.85 7.49 8.47
C LEU A 25 17.39 7.20 8.07
N GLU A 26 16.52 8.20 8.07
CA GLU A 26 15.14 8.07 7.59
C GLU A 26 15.12 7.64 6.12
N ALA A 27 15.95 8.24 5.26
CA ALA A 27 16.05 7.84 3.87
C ALA A 27 16.48 6.36 3.72
N GLU A 28 17.46 5.89 4.51
CA GLU A 28 17.85 4.47 4.53
C GLU A 28 16.72 3.54 4.98
N VAL A 29 15.95 3.95 5.99
CA VAL A 29 14.78 3.22 6.48
C VAL A 29 13.69 3.17 5.40
N CYS A 30 13.44 4.27 4.71
CA CYS A 30 12.43 4.32 3.66
C CYS A 30 12.82 3.44 2.46
N GLU A 31 14.10 3.42 2.08
CA GLU A 31 14.58 2.46 1.08
C GLU A 31 14.43 1.00 1.53
N PHE A 32 14.70 0.71 2.81
CA PHE A 32 14.47 -0.61 3.36
C PHE A 32 12.99 -0.99 3.34
N ALA A 33 12.10 -0.06 3.68
CA ALA A 33 10.66 -0.26 3.65
C ALA A 33 10.16 -0.53 2.22
N ASP A 34 10.62 0.24 1.21
CA ASP A 34 10.32 -0.03 -0.20
C ASP A 34 10.75 -1.46 -0.57
N ARG A 35 12.00 -1.84 -0.32
CA ARG A 35 12.49 -3.21 -0.59
C ARG A 35 11.65 -4.28 0.13
N PHE A 36 11.28 -4.03 1.38
CA PHE A 36 10.41 -4.92 2.15
C PHE A 36 9.05 -5.10 1.47
N TYR A 37 8.36 -4.02 1.09
CA TYR A 37 7.05 -4.12 0.45
C TYR A 37 7.12 -4.74 -0.95
N ARG A 38 8.16 -4.46 -1.73
CA ARG A 38 8.40 -5.15 -3.02
C ARG A 38 8.53 -6.65 -2.84
N SER A 39 9.19 -7.09 -1.76
CA SER A 39 9.40 -8.50 -1.48
C SER A 39 8.10 -9.27 -1.17
N LEU A 40 7.02 -8.58 -0.77
CA LEU A 40 5.71 -9.20 -0.51
C LEU A 40 5.11 -9.90 -1.74
N ARG A 41 5.61 -9.55 -2.93
CA ARG A 41 5.24 -10.23 -4.19
C ARG A 41 5.43 -11.74 -4.06
N THR A 42 6.52 -12.19 -3.44
CA THR A 42 6.82 -13.61 -3.28
C THR A 42 5.83 -14.31 -2.35
N ASP A 43 5.40 -13.64 -1.28
CA ASP A 43 4.41 -14.20 -0.35
C ASP A 43 3.02 -14.26 -0.96
N LEU A 44 2.64 -13.25 -1.74
CA LEU A 44 1.37 -13.24 -2.48
C LEU A 44 1.36 -14.33 -3.55
N ASP A 45 2.44 -14.48 -4.33
CA ASP A 45 2.60 -15.58 -5.28
C ASP A 45 2.54 -16.96 -4.58
N THR A 46 3.16 -17.10 -3.41
CA THR A 46 3.08 -18.32 -2.60
C THR A 46 1.65 -18.56 -2.10
N ALA A 47 0.94 -17.52 -1.68
CA ALA A 47 -0.45 -17.61 -1.25
C ALA A 47 -1.39 -18.07 -2.38
N LEU A 48 -1.17 -17.59 -3.61
CA LEU A 48 -1.89 -18.04 -4.81
C LEU A 48 -1.64 -19.52 -5.06
N LYS A 49 -0.36 -19.94 -5.12
CA LYS A 49 0.03 -21.33 -5.40
C LYS A 49 -0.41 -22.34 -4.33
N SER A 50 -0.58 -21.89 -3.09
CA SER A 50 -1.05 -22.74 -1.98
C SER A 50 -2.58 -22.81 -1.88
N GLY A 51 -3.33 -22.14 -2.76
CA GLY A 51 -4.79 -22.16 -2.75
C GLY A 51 -5.42 -21.38 -1.61
N ARG A 52 -4.72 -20.36 -1.07
CA ARG A 52 -5.31 -19.44 -0.07
C ARG A 52 -6.43 -18.59 -0.67
N LEU A 53 -6.40 -18.40 -2.00
CA LEU A 53 -7.55 -17.97 -2.79
C LEU A 53 -8.11 -19.18 -3.53
N LYS A 54 -9.44 -19.27 -3.60
CA LYS A 54 -10.15 -20.36 -4.29
C LYS A 54 -10.27 -20.14 -5.80
N ASP A 55 -9.86 -18.97 -6.26
CA ASP A 55 -9.97 -18.53 -7.64
C ASP A 55 -8.72 -18.98 -8.42
N ASP A 56 -8.92 -19.87 -9.40
CA ASP A 56 -7.82 -20.41 -10.22
C ASP A 56 -7.35 -19.45 -11.34
N ASP A 57 -8.07 -18.36 -11.55
CA ASP A 57 -7.85 -17.38 -12.63
C ASP A 57 -7.20 -16.07 -12.16
N VAL A 58 -6.58 -16.07 -10.97
CA VAL A 58 -5.93 -14.88 -10.40
C VAL A 58 -4.47 -14.77 -10.82
N GLU A 59 -4.13 -13.63 -11.40
CA GLU A 59 -2.78 -13.24 -11.79
C GLU A 59 -2.24 -12.16 -10.83
N LEU A 60 -0.93 -12.25 -10.56
CA LEU A 60 -0.18 -11.25 -9.83
C LEU A 60 0.54 -10.34 -10.82
N PHE A 61 0.32 -9.03 -10.71
CA PHE A 61 1.03 -8.02 -11.50
C PHE A 61 1.82 -7.09 -10.57
N PHE A 62 2.97 -6.62 -11.05
CA PHE A 62 3.82 -5.73 -10.28
C PHE A 62 4.07 -4.43 -11.05
N HIS A 63 3.65 -3.32 -10.44
CA HIS A 63 3.86 -1.97 -10.98
C HIS A 63 5.15 -1.42 -10.38
N GLU A 64 6.22 -1.41 -11.17
CA GLU A 64 7.55 -0.99 -10.72
C GLU A 64 7.85 0.50 -10.97
N GLU A 65 7.15 1.10 -11.94
CA GLU A 65 7.48 2.42 -12.45
C GLU A 65 6.87 3.56 -11.62
N GLY A 66 7.61 4.67 -11.54
CA GLY A 66 7.20 5.89 -10.85
C GLY A 66 7.43 5.87 -9.34
N ASN A 67 6.82 6.85 -8.66
CA ASN A 67 6.92 6.99 -7.20
C ASN A 67 5.96 6.07 -6.45
N TRP A 68 5.03 5.41 -7.14
CA TRP A 68 3.92 4.67 -6.52
C TRP A 68 3.94 3.19 -6.91
N PRO A 69 4.98 2.44 -6.53
CA PRO A 69 5.03 1.02 -6.80
C PRO A 69 3.84 0.30 -6.15
N GLY A 70 3.48 -0.85 -6.71
CA GLY A 70 2.38 -1.63 -6.14
C GLY A 70 2.29 -3.04 -6.67
N ILE A 71 1.70 -3.91 -5.86
CA ILE A 71 1.44 -5.31 -6.19
C ILE A 71 -0.08 -5.46 -6.38
N ALA A 72 -0.48 -5.88 -7.56
CA ALA A 72 -1.88 -5.99 -7.97
C ALA A 72 -2.28 -7.46 -8.13
N LEU A 73 -3.45 -7.81 -7.62
CA LEU A 73 -4.15 -9.05 -7.89
C LEU A 73 -5.28 -8.77 -8.88
N ARG A 74 -5.47 -9.68 -9.82
CA ARG A 74 -6.42 -9.49 -10.90
C ARG A 74 -6.88 -10.80 -11.52
N ARG A 75 -8.15 -10.88 -11.92
CA ARG A 75 -8.64 -12.01 -12.72
C ARG A 75 -8.17 -11.93 -14.17
N GLN A 76 -7.90 -13.08 -14.77
CA GLN A 76 -7.56 -13.21 -16.20
C GLN A 76 -8.66 -12.66 -17.12
N SER A 77 -9.92 -12.79 -16.71
CA SER A 77 -11.10 -12.34 -17.45
C SER A 77 -11.29 -10.83 -17.46
N TRP A 78 -10.67 -10.10 -16.53
CA TRP A 78 -10.82 -8.64 -16.46
C TRP A 78 -10.12 -7.95 -17.64
N PRO A 79 -10.54 -6.74 -18.05
CA PRO A 79 -9.90 -5.95 -19.12
C PRO A 79 -8.43 -5.56 -18.83
N LYS A 80 -7.51 -5.65 -19.82
CA LYS A 80 -6.02 -5.56 -19.68
C LYS A 80 -5.34 -4.18 -19.89
N ALA A 81 -6.06 -3.07 -19.93
CA ALA A 81 -5.49 -1.73 -20.10
C ALA A 81 -5.06 -1.06 -18.78
N ASP A 82 -4.25 0.00 -18.86
CA ASP A 82 -3.76 0.78 -17.70
C ASP A 82 -4.87 1.44 -16.86
N GLU A 83 -6.07 1.60 -17.42
CA GLU A 83 -7.23 2.20 -16.76
C GLU A 83 -8.18 1.16 -16.13
N ASP A 84 -7.88 -0.13 -16.33
CA ASP A 84 -8.74 -1.24 -15.99
C ASP A 84 -8.51 -1.73 -14.55
N PRO A 85 -9.48 -2.45 -13.96
CA PRO A 85 -9.50 -2.66 -12.52
C PRO A 85 -8.50 -3.71 -12.05
N ASP A 86 -7.90 -3.46 -10.89
CA ASP A 86 -7.19 -4.47 -10.09
C ASP A 86 -7.31 -4.18 -8.60
N VAL A 87 -7.15 -5.23 -7.79
CA VAL A 87 -7.05 -5.11 -6.33
C VAL A 87 -5.59 -4.93 -5.98
N ARG A 88 -5.23 -3.78 -5.41
CA ARG A 88 -3.85 -3.34 -5.34
C ARG A 88 -3.40 -3.04 -3.93
N LEU A 89 -2.18 -3.44 -3.62
CA LEU A 89 -1.33 -2.89 -2.57
C LEU A 89 -0.41 -1.83 -3.18
N GLN A 90 -0.35 -0.62 -2.64
CA GLN A 90 0.49 0.48 -3.16
C GLN A 90 1.05 1.34 -2.03
N TRP A 91 2.21 1.96 -2.23
CA TRP A 91 2.85 2.88 -1.30
C TRP A 91 3.62 3.98 -2.06
N ASP A 92 3.95 5.10 -1.40
CA ASP A 92 4.86 6.11 -1.97
C ASP A 92 6.30 5.72 -1.67
N ARG A 93 7.09 5.43 -2.70
CA ARG A 93 8.50 5.06 -2.58
C ARG A 93 9.32 6.12 -1.83
N LYS A 94 8.94 7.41 -1.89
CA LYS A 94 9.71 8.49 -1.27
C LYS A 94 9.51 8.59 0.23
N ASP A 95 8.29 8.31 0.68
CA ASP A 95 7.87 8.60 2.06
C ASP A 95 7.55 7.33 2.86
N VAL A 96 7.57 6.16 2.23
CA VAL A 96 7.26 4.88 2.88
C VAL A 96 8.28 4.53 3.96
N CYS A 97 7.90 4.56 5.24
CA CYS A 97 8.83 4.39 6.36
C CYS A 97 8.22 3.59 7.53
N PHE A 98 7.32 2.64 7.24
CA PHE A 98 6.54 1.87 8.24
C PHE A 98 5.66 2.74 9.16
N ALA A 99 5.42 3.98 8.77
CA ALA A 99 4.53 4.87 9.47
C ALA A 99 3.07 4.40 9.32
N PRO A 100 2.17 4.84 10.22
CA PRO A 100 0.75 4.73 9.98
C PRO A 100 0.42 5.36 8.63
N ASP A 101 -0.40 4.68 7.83
CA ASP A 101 -0.96 5.20 6.57
C ASP A 101 -0.03 5.23 5.34
N ASP A 102 1.17 4.62 5.41
CA ASP A 102 2.08 4.51 4.26
C ASP A 102 1.60 3.57 3.15
N LEU A 103 0.72 2.64 3.50
CA LEU A 103 0.39 1.49 2.68
C LEU A 103 -1.11 1.48 2.39
N TYR A 104 -1.46 1.47 1.11
CA TYR A 104 -2.82 1.55 0.62
C TYR A 104 -3.25 0.22 0.03
N VAL A 105 -4.49 -0.18 0.32
CA VAL A 105 -5.11 -1.36 -0.27
C VAL A 105 -6.55 -1.10 -0.70
N GLY A 106 -6.93 -1.56 -1.89
CA GLY A 106 -8.24 -1.29 -2.46
C GLY A 106 -8.32 -1.68 -3.93
N VAL A 107 -9.26 -1.09 -4.66
CA VAL A 107 -9.34 -1.23 -6.12
C VAL A 107 -8.76 0.02 -6.77
N ARG A 108 -7.83 -0.18 -7.69
CA ARG A 108 -7.46 0.85 -8.65
C ARG A 108 -8.31 0.65 -9.90
N ALA A 109 -9.18 1.61 -10.23
CA ALA A 109 -10.03 1.55 -11.41
C ALA A 109 -10.48 2.96 -11.82
N LYS A 110 -10.14 3.37 -13.04
CA LYS A 110 -10.59 4.67 -13.58
C LYS A 110 -11.95 4.53 -14.28
N ARG A 111 -12.17 3.38 -14.93
CA ARG A 111 -13.46 2.96 -15.50
C ARG A 111 -14.20 2.09 -14.49
N HIS A 112 -15.52 1.94 -14.67
CA HIS A 112 -16.36 1.05 -13.85
C HIS A 112 -16.39 1.40 -12.35
N ARG A 113 -16.12 2.68 -12.02
CA ARG A 113 -15.98 3.16 -10.64
C ARG A 113 -17.30 3.23 -9.86
N GLU A 114 -18.42 3.22 -10.57
CA GLU A 114 -19.77 3.46 -10.05
C GLU A 114 -20.27 2.37 -9.09
N VAL A 115 -19.72 1.16 -9.17
CA VAL A 115 -20.12 0.05 -8.28
C VAL A 115 -19.46 0.15 -6.89
N PHE A 116 -18.40 0.94 -6.75
CA PHE A 116 -17.61 1.08 -5.54
C PHE A 116 -18.12 2.25 -4.69
N THR A 117 -19.32 2.10 -4.15
CA THR A 117 -19.89 3.09 -3.22
C THR A 117 -19.47 2.80 -1.79
N ARG A 118 -19.62 3.79 -0.90
CA ARG A 118 -19.33 3.64 0.53
C ARG A 118 -20.23 2.58 1.18
N GLU A 119 -21.46 2.45 0.71
CA GLU A 119 -22.43 1.46 1.16
C GLU A 119 -22.04 0.05 0.71
N ALA A 120 -21.51 -0.08 -0.51
CA ALA A 120 -21.01 -1.36 -1.02
C ALA A 120 -19.69 -1.78 -0.34
N CYS A 121 -18.88 -0.80 0.10
CA CYS A 121 -17.53 -1.02 0.62
C CYS A 121 -17.30 -0.34 1.99
N PRO A 122 -18.08 -0.66 3.04
CA PRO A 122 -18.02 0.07 4.31
C PRO A 122 -16.67 -0.05 5.04
N ASN A 123 -15.93 -1.13 4.77
CA ASN A 123 -14.61 -1.39 5.36
C ASN A 123 -13.46 -0.59 4.70
N TYR A 124 -13.79 0.26 3.72
CA TYR A 124 -12.84 1.02 2.92
C TYR A 124 -13.15 2.53 3.02
N PRO A 125 -12.78 3.17 4.15
CA PRO A 125 -13.20 4.54 4.46
C PRO A 125 -12.40 5.61 3.70
N GLY A 126 -11.42 5.23 2.87
CA GLY A 126 -10.61 6.15 2.09
C GLY A 126 -11.47 7.06 1.22
N LYS A 127 -11.09 8.34 1.11
CA LYS A 127 -11.81 9.28 0.25
C LYS A 127 -11.58 8.89 -1.21
N PRO A 128 -12.63 8.58 -2.00
CA PRO A 128 -12.46 8.18 -3.39
C PRO A 128 -11.81 9.28 -4.23
N ASP A 129 -10.97 8.89 -5.19
CA ASP A 129 -10.39 9.78 -6.20
C ASP A 129 -10.57 9.24 -7.63
N SER A 130 -9.86 9.78 -8.62
CA SER A 130 -9.97 9.37 -10.02
C SER A 130 -9.37 8.01 -10.35
N TRP A 131 -8.46 7.51 -9.52
CA TRP A 131 -7.77 6.23 -9.68
C TRP A 131 -8.17 5.21 -8.63
N TRP A 132 -8.50 5.67 -7.43
CA TRP A 132 -8.87 4.85 -6.29
C TRP A 132 -10.33 5.12 -5.90
N PRO A 133 -11.30 4.45 -6.54
CA PRO A 133 -12.70 4.59 -6.18
C PRO A 133 -13.01 4.00 -4.80
N VAL A 134 -12.24 3.01 -4.35
CA VAL A 134 -12.36 2.39 -3.03
C VAL A 134 -11.00 1.97 -2.51
N TRP A 135 -10.67 2.37 -1.28
CA TRP A 135 -9.42 2.03 -0.65
C TRP A 135 -9.44 2.24 0.87
N ARG A 136 -8.45 1.68 1.54
CA ARG A 136 -8.12 1.94 2.94
C ARG A 136 -6.61 1.91 3.13
N THR A 137 -6.16 2.47 4.23
CA THR A 137 -4.78 2.28 4.68
C THR A 137 -4.63 0.95 5.42
N ILE A 138 -3.46 0.35 5.30
CA ILE A 138 -3.02 -0.74 6.17
C ILE A 138 -2.22 -0.10 7.29
N ARG A 139 -2.64 -0.34 8.52
CA ARG A 139 -1.94 0.18 9.68
C ARG A 139 -0.50 -0.35 9.69
N GLY A 140 0.45 0.56 9.90
CA GLY A 140 1.85 0.22 10.13
C GLY A 140 2.05 -0.73 11.32
N PRO A 141 3.21 -1.36 11.44
CA PRO A 141 3.52 -2.20 12.59
C PRO A 141 3.54 -1.37 13.88
N SER A 142 3.34 -2.02 15.03
CA SER A 142 3.28 -1.36 16.34
C SER A 142 4.38 -1.86 17.26
N GLY A 143 4.83 -1.01 18.19
CA GLY A 143 5.87 -1.37 19.15
C GLY A 143 7.21 -1.63 18.45
N ARG A 144 8.03 -2.50 19.05
CA ARG A 144 9.36 -2.85 18.53
C ARG A 144 9.29 -4.00 17.51
N PHE A 145 8.56 -3.77 16.43
CA PHE A 145 8.33 -4.81 15.41
C PHE A 145 9.62 -5.29 14.71
N TRP A 146 10.70 -4.51 14.79
CA TRP A 146 12.02 -4.88 14.27
C TRP A 146 12.76 -5.89 15.17
N GLU A 147 12.23 -6.23 16.34
CA GLU A 147 12.78 -7.26 17.24
C GLU A 147 12.06 -8.61 17.04
N GLY A 148 12.81 -9.72 17.17
CA GLY A 148 12.27 -11.07 17.11
C GLY A 148 11.53 -11.38 15.80
N ASP A 149 10.33 -11.95 15.92
CA ASP A 149 9.46 -12.31 14.78
C ASP A 149 8.55 -11.16 14.31
N GLY A 150 8.62 -9.96 14.91
CA GLY A 150 7.65 -8.89 14.68
C GLY A 150 7.53 -8.45 13.20
N LEU A 151 8.65 -8.42 12.47
CA LEU A 151 8.65 -8.06 11.04
C LEU A 151 7.98 -9.14 10.18
N LYS A 152 8.14 -10.41 10.58
CA LYS A 152 7.49 -11.56 9.93
C LYS A 152 5.98 -11.57 10.22
N GLU A 153 5.57 -11.27 11.43
CA GLU A 153 4.16 -11.10 11.78
C GLU A 153 3.50 -9.96 11.00
N TYR A 154 4.21 -8.82 10.89
CA TYR A 154 3.73 -7.70 10.07
C TYR A 154 3.60 -8.11 8.60
N ARG A 155 4.59 -8.84 8.06
CA ARG A 155 4.55 -9.39 6.70
C ARG A 155 3.30 -10.22 6.45
N HIS A 156 3.00 -11.18 7.32
CA HIS A 156 1.80 -12.02 7.20
C HIS A 156 0.52 -11.18 7.27
N ARG A 157 0.45 -10.21 8.19
CA ARG A 157 -0.71 -9.31 8.31
C ARG A 157 -0.97 -8.52 7.04
N VAL A 158 0.07 -8.00 6.38
CA VAL A 158 -0.10 -7.27 5.11
C VAL A 158 -0.64 -8.20 4.03
N VAL A 159 -0.07 -9.39 3.88
CA VAL A 159 -0.54 -10.41 2.91
C VAL A 159 -2.01 -10.76 3.17
N ASP A 160 -2.36 -11.07 4.41
CA ASP A 160 -3.74 -11.41 4.80
C ASP A 160 -4.72 -10.27 4.53
N THR A 161 -4.27 -9.02 4.72
CA THR A 161 -5.08 -7.83 4.42
C THR A 161 -5.34 -7.69 2.93
N VAL A 162 -4.36 -7.99 2.07
CA VAL A 162 -4.52 -7.98 0.60
C VAL A 162 -5.46 -9.10 0.16
N LEU A 163 -5.31 -10.31 0.69
CA LEU A 163 -6.19 -11.44 0.37
C LEU A 163 -7.63 -11.20 0.86
N SER A 164 -7.80 -10.58 2.03
CA SER A 164 -9.11 -10.12 2.49
C SER A 164 -9.70 -9.09 1.53
N ALA A 165 -8.88 -8.15 1.04
CA ALA A 165 -9.36 -7.16 0.09
C ALA A 165 -9.73 -7.74 -1.27
N TRP A 166 -9.03 -8.79 -1.71
CA TRP A 166 -9.45 -9.57 -2.87
C TRP A 166 -10.86 -10.14 -2.68
N ASN A 167 -11.09 -10.85 -1.58
CA ASN A 167 -12.38 -11.49 -1.31
C ASN A 167 -13.53 -10.48 -1.20
N ASP A 168 -13.27 -9.29 -0.64
CA ASP A 168 -14.28 -8.25 -0.48
C ASP A 168 -14.58 -7.52 -1.80
N LEU A 169 -13.55 -7.26 -2.62
CA LEU A 169 -13.65 -6.31 -3.74
C LEU A 169 -13.71 -6.97 -5.12
N ALA A 170 -13.10 -8.14 -5.31
CA ALA A 170 -13.12 -8.83 -6.61
C ALA A 170 -14.55 -9.10 -7.13
N PRO A 171 -15.52 -9.55 -6.31
CA PRO A 171 -16.91 -9.70 -6.76
C PRO A 171 -17.56 -8.38 -7.20
N LEU A 172 -17.13 -7.25 -6.65
CA LEU A 172 -17.62 -5.94 -7.06
C LEU A 172 -17.04 -5.56 -8.43
N VAL A 173 -15.74 -5.83 -8.64
CA VAL A 173 -15.08 -5.66 -9.93
C VAL A 173 -15.75 -6.53 -10.99
N ASP A 174 -16.01 -7.81 -10.69
CA ASP A 174 -16.71 -8.77 -11.57
C ASP A 174 -18.04 -8.17 -12.07
N ARG A 175 -18.87 -7.65 -11.15
CA ARG A 175 -20.12 -6.96 -11.51
C ARG A 175 -19.93 -5.70 -12.36
N ALA A 176 -18.84 -4.97 -12.13
CA ALA A 176 -18.52 -3.74 -12.84
C ALA A 176 -18.12 -3.99 -14.30
N VAL A 177 -17.35 -5.06 -14.54
CA VAL A 177 -16.84 -5.42 -15.86
C VAL A 177 -17.74 -6.42 -16.61
N GLY A 178 -18.74 -6.99 -15.93
CA GLY A 178 -19.72 -7.90 -16.51
C GLY A 178 -19.23 -9.33 -16.67
N THR A 179 -18.39 -9.80 -15.74
CA THR A 179 -17.83 -11.18 -15.72
C THR A 179 -18.35 -12.00 -14.55
#